data_AF-A0A514XLW8-F1
#
_entry.id   AF-A0A514XLW8-F1
#
_cell.length_a   1.000
_cell.length_b   1.000
_cell.length_c   1.000
_cell.angle_alpha   90.00
_cell.angle_beta   90.00
_cell.angle_gamma   90.00
#
_symmetry.space_group_name_H-M   'P 1'
#
loop_
_entity.id
_entity.type
_entity.pdbx_description
1 polymer ?
#
loop_
_entity_poly.entity_id
_entity_poly.type
_entity_poly.pdbx_seq_one_letter_code
_entity_poly.pdbx_strand_id
1 'polypeptide(L)'
;MTLSDQKGFALALMVALLPIVLAAGLASYAAMTFLQIEQRFLYTCRSGGIDGQENAGKQIDALLKLNPKATRLIQKEQRALAKIAATAGTPAQAAAIIEHEAILAQQGILKIRQQQIIIQGNFALQISQQNTARKLGLLTADINGYKSLFETSARIEPKAAPKLAVSPEGADIAPTYRTDSDIERRQALVHKWQYQLRVQQHLQSFISGDYKFNKSCAVTVTEKGSSWTPKILRDKF
;
A
#
# COMPACT_ATOMS: atom_id res chain seq x y z
N MET A 1 -25.85 -59.01 32.44
CA MET A 1 -24.80 -58.18 31.81
C MET A 1 -23.85 -57.72 32.90
N THR A 2 -22.69 -58.37 32.98
CA THR A 2 -21.70 -58.13 34.04
C THR A 2 -20.93 -56.85 33.74
N LEU A 3 -20.50 -56.14 34.80
CA LEU A 3 -19.72 -54.89 34.73
C LEU A 3 -18.46 -54.99 33.85
N SER A 4 -17.98 -56.20 33.56
CA SER A 4 -16.83 -56.49 32.71
C SER A 4 -17.11 -56.22 31.22
N ASP A 5 -18.34 -56.43 30.77
CA ASP A 5 -18.77 -56.25 29.36
C ASP A 5 -18.87 -54.77 28.97
N GLN A 6 -19.35 -53.94 29.89
CA GLN A 6 -19.45 -52.49 29.68
C GLN A 6 -18.07 -51.82 29.63
N LYS A 7 -17.09 -52.32 30.39
CA LYS A 7 -15.70 -51.82 30.36
C LYS A 7 -15.01 -52.17 29.04
N GLY A 8 -15.24 -53.36 28.50
CA GLY A 8 -14.72 -53.78 27.20
C GLY A 8 -15.28 -52.95 26.04
N PHE A 9 -16.61 -52.70 26.05
CA PHE A 9 -17.25 -51.85 25.05
C PHE A 9 -16.78 -50.38 25.13
N ALA A 10 -16.67 -49.81 26.33
CA ALA A 10 -16.18 -48.44 26.52
C ALA A 10 -14.71 -48.29 26.05
N LEU A 11 -13.87 -49.31 26.30
CA LEU A 11 -12.48 -49.30 25.88
C LEU A 11 -12.34 -49.44 24.36
N ALA A 12 -13.14 -50.30 23.72
CA ALA A 12 -13.21 -50.42 22.26
C ALA A 12 -13.70 -49.13 21.60
N LEU A 13 -14.72 -48.48 22.16
CA LEU A 13 -15.24 -47.19 21.69
C LEU A 13 -14.19 -46.07 21.84
N MET A 14 -13.48 -46.02 22.98
CA MET A 14 -12.41 -45.04 23.19
C MET A 14 -11.25 -45.24 22.21
N VAL A 15 -10.83 -46.48 21.95
CA VAL A 15 -9.79 -46.79 20.95
C VAL A 15 -10.25 -46.42 19.53
N ALA A 16 -11.51 -46.64 19.19
CA ALA A 16 -12.07 -46.27 17.89
C ALA A 16 -12.23 -44.75 17.69
N LEU A 17 -12.55 -44.01 18.75
CA LEU A 17 -12.74 -42.56 18.70
C LEU A 17 -11.43 -41.76 18.83
N LEU A 18 -10.41 -42.30 19.52
CA LEU A 18 -9.11 -41.67 19.70
C LEU A 18 -8.51 -41.12 18.39
N PRO A 19 -8.42 -41.88 17.28
CA PRO A 19 -7.85 -41.37 16.03
C PRO A 19 -8.67 -40.22 15.44
N ILE A 20 -10.00 -40.22 15.60
CA ILE A 20 -10.88 -39.14 15.14
C ILE A 20 -10.63 -37.87 15.96
N VAL A 21 -10.55 -38.01 17.29
CA VAL A 21 -10.27 -36.89 18.20
C VAL A 21 -8.87 -36.31 17.93
N LEU A 22 -7.87 -37.16 17.74
CA LEU A 22 -6.51 -36.75 17.37
C LEU A 22 -6.48 -36.03 16.02
N ALA A 23 -7.13 -36.56 15.00
CA ALA A 23 -7.21 -35.92 13.69
C ALA A 23 -7.90 -34.56 13.76
N ALA A 24 -9.01 -34.45 14.49
CA ALA A 24 -9.71 -33.18 14.70
C ALA A 24 -8.86 -32.17 15.48
N GLY A 25 -8.12 -32.62 16.50
CA GLY A 25 -7.19 -31.79 17.27
C GLY A 25 -6.04 -31.25 16.40
N LEU A 26 -5.41 -32.11 15.61
CA LEU A 26 -4.34 -31.73 14.69
C LEU A 26 -4.82 -30.78 13.59
N ALA A 27 -5.99 -31.04 13.02
CA ALA A 27 -6.61 -30.17 12.02
C ALA A 27 -6.93 -28.78 12.61
N SER A 28 -7.49 -28.73 13.81
CA SER A 28 -7.80 -27.48 14.52
C SER A 28 -6.53 -26.69 14.83
N TYR A 29 -5.47 -27.37 15.29
CA TYR A 29 -4.17 -26.74 15.53
C TYR A 29 -3.57 -26.17 14.24
N ALA A 30 -3.57 -26.93 13.14
CA ALA A 30 -3.08 -26.48 11.85
C ALA A 30 -3.88 -25.29 11.29
N ALA A 31 -5.21 -25.31 11.45
CA ALA A 31 -6.05 -24.19 11.06
C ALA A 31 -5.74 -22.92 11.87
N MET A 32 -5.57 -23.06 13.19
CA MET A 32 -5.27 -21.92 14.07
C MET A 32 -3.89 -21.31 13.77
N THR A 33 -2.86 -22.12 13.53
CA THR A 33 -1.52 -21.63 13.16
C THR A 33 -1.54 -20.92 11.80
N PHE A 34 -2.23 -21.47 10.81
CA PHE A 34 -2.41 -20.82 9.52
C PHE A 34 -3.13 -19.47 9.64
N LEU A 35 -4.22 -19.41 10.42
CA LEU A 35 -4.94 -18.16 10.67
C LEU A 35 -4.08 -17.10 11.36
N GLN A 36 -3.28 -17.48 12.36
CA GLN A 36 -2.36 -16.55 13.03
C GLN A 36 -1.31 -16.00 12.07
N ILE A 37 -0.74 -16.86 11.21
CA ILE A 37 0.20 -16.46 10.16
C ILE A 37 -0.45 -15.47 9.20
N GLU A 38 -1.63 -15.81 8.67
CA GLU A 38 -2.35 -14.97 7.71
C GLU A 38 -2.69 -13.60 8.32
N GLN A 39 -3.15 -13.59 9.58
CA GLN A 39 -3.44 -12.35 10.30
C GLN A 39 -2.19 -11.48 10.49
N ARG A 40 -1.03 -12.07 10.82
CA ARG A 40 0.24 -11.31 10.95
C ARG A 40 0.68 -10.70 9.63
N PHE A 41 0.55 -11.42 8.52
CA PHE A 41 0.85 -10.90 7.18
C PHE A 41 -0.09 -9.75 6.81
N LEU A 42 -1.40 -9.97 6.95
CA LEU A 42 -2.41 -8.94 6.67
C LEU A 42 -2.22 -7.70 7.53
N TYR A 43 -1.97 -7.88 8.83
CA TYR A 43 -1.70 -6.77 9.74
C TYR A 43 -0.45 -5.99 9.33
N THR A 44 0.66 -6.69 9.05
CA THR A 44 1.92 -6.05 8.65
C THR A 44 1.77 -5.28 7.34
N CYS A 45 1.08 -5.87 6.35
CA CYS A 45 0.78 -5.19 5.10
C CYS A 45 -0.13 -3.96 5.31
N ARG A 46 -1.23 -4.12 6.06
CA ARG A 46 -2.22 -3.05 6.27
C ARG A 46 -1.65 -1.90 7.06
N SER A 47 -0.96 -2.17 8.17
CA SER A 47 -0.33 -1.13 8.99
C SER A 47 0.74 -0.37 8.20
N GLY A 48 1.68 -1.07 7.55
CA GLY A 48 2.70 -0.45 6.72
C GLY A 48 2.11 0.38 5.57
N GLY A 49 1.06 -0.14 4.92
CA GLY A 49 0.33 0.56 3.86
C GLY A 49 -0.43 1.80 4.37
N ILE A 50 -1.05 1.73 5.54
CA ILE A 50 -1.75 2.85 6.18
C ILE A 50 -0.75 3.98 6.47
N ASP A 51 0.37 3.66 7.12
CA ASP A 51 1.41 4.63 7.46
C ASP A 51 1.97 5.31 6.19
N GLY A 52 2.17 4.53 5.13
CA GLY A 52 2.62 5.04 3.83
C GLY A 52 1.62 6.00 3.19
N GLN A 53 0.35 5.63 3.17
CA GLN A 53 -0.72 6.45 2.58
C GLN A 53 -1.07 7.68 3.42
N GLU A 54 -0.95 7.61 4.74
CA GLU A 54 -1.18 8.77 5.60
C GLU A 54 -0.14 9.86 5.31
N ASN A 55 1.14 9.48 5.20
CA ASN A 55 2.21 10.40 4.86
C ASN A 55 2.07 10.93 3.42
N ALA A 56 1.70 10.08 2.46
CA ALA A 56 1.42 10.53 1.10
C ALA A 56 0.23 11.50 1.05
N GLY A 57 -0.84 11.23 1.80
CA GLY A 57 -2.02 12.09 1.90
C GLY A 57 -1.69 13.49 2.43
N LYS A 58 -0.80 13.60 3.42
CA LYS A 58 -0.29 14.90 3.90
C LYS A 58 0.43 15.69 2.80
N GLN A 59 1.18 15.01 1.93
CA GLN A 59 1.87 15.67 0.80
C GLN A 59 0.89 16.09 -0.31
N ILE A 60 -0.15 15.30 -0.59
CA ILE A 60 -1.21 15.70 -1.53
C ILE A 60 -1.90 16.96 -1.02
N ASP A 61 -2.34 16.97 0.24
CA ASP A 61 -2.96 18.15 0.86
C ASP A 61 -2.06 19.40 0.78
N ALA A 62 -0.78 19.24 1.15
CA ALA A 62 0.19 20.32 1.06
C ALA A 62 0.38 20.85 -0.37
N LEU A 63 0.37 19.97 -1.37
CA LEU A 63 0.48 20.34 -2.78
C LEU A 63 -0.75 21.12 -3.26
N LEU A 64 -1.95 20.60 -2.98
CA LEU A 64 -3.21 21.22 -3.40
C LEU A 64 -3.43 22.58 -2.74
N LYS A 65 -2.96 22.78 -1.50
CA LYS A 65 -2.96 24.09 -0.83
C LYS A 65 -2.13 25.16 -1.54
N LEU A 66 -1.24 24.78 -2.46
CA LEU A 66 -0.49 25.73 -3.28
C LEU A 66 -1.26 26.22 -4.52
N ASN A 67 -2.37 25.56 -4.90
CA ASN A 67 -3.14 25.89 -6.10
C ASN A 67 -3.67 27.35 -6.13
N PRO A 68 -4.19 27.93 -5.04
CA PRO A 68 -4.62 29.33 -5.05
C PRO A 68 -3.47 30.29 -5.33
N LYS A 69 -2.26 29.97 -4.84
CA LYS A 69 -1.06 30.78 -5.09
C LYS A 69 -0.60 30.65 -6.55
N ALA A 70 -0.59 29.42 -7.09
CA ALA A 70 -0.30 29.17 -8.50
C ALA A 70 -1.26 29.94 -9.42
N THR A 71 -2.57 29.83 -9.15
CA THR A 71 -3.62 30.55 -9.90
C THR A 71 -3.41 32.06 -9.90
N ARG A 72 -3.10 32.65 -8.74
CA ARG A 72 -2.80 34.09 -8.64
C ARG A 72 -1.58 34.48 -9.45
N LEU A 73 -0.52 33.66 -9.46
CA LEU A 73 0.68 33.95 -10.23
C LEU A 73 0.43 33.83 -11.74
N ILE A 74 -0.31 32.81 -12.19
CA ILE A 74 -0.73 32.66 -13.59
C ILE A 74 -1.55 33.87 -14.05
N GLN A 75 -2.52 34.32 -13.24
CA GLN A 75 -3.30 35.52 -13.56
C GLN A 75 -2.44 36.79 -13.60
N LYS A 76 -1.45 36.92 -12.70
CA LYS A 76 -0.51 38.05 -12.72
C LYS A 76 0.38 38.02 -13.96
N GLU A 77 0.87 36.86 -14.36
CA GLU A 77 1.67 36.68 -15.57
C GLU A 77 0.88 37.11 -16.81
N GLN A 78 -0.36 36.63 -16.97
CA GLN A 78 -1.23 37.04 -18.08
C GLN A 78 -1.46 38.56 -18.13
N ARG A 79 -1.67 39.20 -16.96
CA ARG A 79 -1.80 40.67 -16.88
C ARG A 79 -0.50 41.39 -17.22
N ALA A 80 0.63 40.88 -16.77
CA ALA A 80 1.94 41.46 -17.08
C ALA A 80 2.24 41.36 -18.58
N LEU A 81 1.95 40.21 -19.22
CA LEU A 81 2.05 40.04 -20.66
C LEU A 81 1.16 41.02 -21.44
N ALA A 82 -0.09 41.21 -21.00
CA ALA A 82 -0.99 42.19 -21.59
C ALA A 82 -0.46 43.64 -21.44
N LYS A 83 0.14 43.96 -20.29
CA LYS A 83 0.76 45.27 -20.03
C LYS A 83 1.98 45.52 -20.91
N ILE A 84 2.82 44.49 -21.12
CA ILE A 84 3.96 44.56 -22.06
C ILE A 84 3.45 44.87 -23.47
N ALA A 85 2.41 44.17 -23.93
CA ALA A 85 1.81 44.40 -25.25
C ALA A 85 1.22 45.82 -25.37
N ALA A 86 0.52 46.31 -24.34
CA ALA A 86 -0.11 47.62 -24.33
C ALA A 86 0.89 48.79 -24.25
N THR A 87 2.09 48.57 -23.70
CA THR A 87 3.13 49.61 -23.53
C THR A 87 4.23 49.52 -24.58
N ALA A 88 4.07 48.68 -25.61
CA ALA A 88 5.06 48.44 -26.65
C ALA A 88 5.56 49.75 -27.29
N GLY A 89 6.87 49.94 -27.33
CA GLY A 89 7.52 51.13 -27.89
C GLY A 89 7.50 52.36 -26.99
N THR A 90 6.99 52.25 -25.75
CA THR A 90 7.00 53.34 -24.77
C THR A 90 8.05 53.11 -23.68
N PRO A 91 8.54 54.15 -22.98
CA PRO A 91 9.44 53.99 -21.84
C PRO A 91 8.87 53.11 -20.71
N ALA A 92 7.53 53.01 -20.61
CA ALA A 92 6.86 52.18 -19.62
C ALA A 92 7.02 50.67 -19.87
N GLN A 93 7.45 50.25 -21.08
CA GLN A 93 7.66 48.86 -21.43
C GLN A 93 8.74 48.20 -20.58
N ALA A 94 9.85 48.91 -20.29
CA ALA A 94 10.95 48.38 -19.49
C ALA A 94 10.49 47.97 -18.08
N ALA A 95 9.65 48.80 -17.45
CA ALA A 95 9.07 48.50 -16.15
C ALA A 95 8.12 47.28 -16.19
N ALA A 96 7.34 47.13 -17.28
CA ALA A 96 6.45 45.98 -17.46
C ALA A 96 7.23 44.67 -17.66
N ILE A 97 8.37 44.70 -18.35
CA ILE A 97 9.26 43.54 -18.51
C ILE A 97 9.85 43.12 -17.16
N ILE A 98 10.37 44.06 -16.37
CA ILE A 98 10.92 43.77 -15.03
C ILE A 98 9.85 43.15 -14.12
N GLU A 99 8.61 43.66 -14.17
CA GLU A 99 7.48 43.10 -13.42
C GLU A 99 7.19 41.65 -13.83
N HIS A 100 7.20 41.35 -15.13
CA HIS A 100 7.02 40.01 -15.66
C HIS A 100 8.13 39.05 -15.21
N GLU A 101 9.40 39.46 -15.30
CA GLU A 101 10.53 38.65 -14.84
C GLU A 101 10.44 38.32 -13.34
N ALA A 102 10.01 39.28 -12.53
CA ALA A 102 9.78 39.04 -11.10
C ALA A 102 8.65 38.01 -10.85
N ILE A 103 7.61 37.99 -11.67
CA ILE A 103 6.54 36.97 -11.61
C ILE A 103 7.08 35.59 -11.99
N LEU A 104 7.87 35.49 -13.07
CA LEU A 104 8.50 34.23 -13.48
C LEU A 104 9.43 33.68 -12.39
N ALA A 105 10.18 34.54 -11.71
CA ALA A 105 11.01 34.13 -10.57
C ALA A 105 10.16 33.57 -9.42
N GLN A 106 9.03 34.20 -9.09
CA GLN A 106 8.09 33.71 -8.07
C GLN A 106 7.47 32.37 -8.47
N GLN A 107 7.13 32.18 -9.74
CA GLN A 107 6.67 30.89 -10.27
C GLN A 107 7.77 29.83 -10.18
N GLY A 108 9.01 30.17 -10.51
CA GLY A 108 10.16 29.26 -10.36
C GLY A 108 10.33 28.75 -8.93
N ILE A 109 10.23 29.64 -7.93
CA ILE A 109 10.26 29.27 -6.51
C ILE A 109 9.09 28.34 -6.16
N LEU A 110 7.89 28.65 -6.63
CA LEU A 110 6.71 27.82 -6.38
C LEU A 110 6.83 26.43 -7.01
N LYS A 111 7.34 26.34 -8.24
CA LYS A 111 7.62 25.09 -8.94
C LYS A 111 8.56 24.20 -8.14
N ILE A 112 9.67 24.76 -7.65
CA ILE A 112 10.63 24.03 -6.80
C ILE A 112 9.92 23.48 -5.57
N ARG A 113 9.07 24.29 -4.92
CA ARG A 113 8.32 23.84 -3.73
C ARG A 113 7.33 22.72 -4.06
N GLN A 114 6.59 22.82 -5.16
CA GLN A 114 5.68 21.78 -5.63
C GLN A 114 6.43 20.47 -5.92
N GLN A 115 7.56 20.55 -6.63
CA GLN A 115 8.40 19.40 -6.94
C GLN A 115 8.97 18.75 -5.67
N GLN A 116 9.42 19.54 -4.70
CA GLN A 116 9.88 19.02 -3.40
C GLN A 116 8.80 18.21 -2.69
N ILE A 117 7.55 18.72 -2.65
CA ILE A 117 6.41 18.02 -2.04
C ILE A 117 6.14 16.69 -2.77
N ILE A 118 6.14 16.69 -4.10
CA ILE A 118 5.94 15.48 -4.92
C ILE A 118 7.06 14.46 -4.64
N ILE A 119 8.31 14.90 -4.61
CA ILE A 119 9.46 14.02 -4.31
C ILE A 119 9.35 13.44 -2.90
N GLN A 120 8.99 14.25 -1.90
CA GLN A 120 8.77 13.77 -0.52
C GLN A 120 7.65 12.75 -0.44
N GLY A 121 6.53 12.97 -1.15
CA GLY A 121 5.42 12.02 -1.24
C GLY A 121 5.84 10.70 -1.90
N ASN A 122 6.54 10.76 -3.03
CA ASN A 122 7.07 9.57 -3.71
C ASN A 122 8.05 8.79 -2.82
N PHE A 123 8.91 9.51 -2.10
CA PHE A 123 9.88 8.89 -1.20
C PHE A 123 9.20 8.21 -0.01
N ALA A 124 8.16 8.83 0.56
CA ALA A 124 7.37 8.22 1.63
C ALA A 124 6.69 6.90 1.18
N LEU A 125 6.10 6.90 -0.01
CA LEU A 125 5.52 5.68 -0.61
C LEU A 125 6.58 4.61 -0.86
N GLN A 126 7.74 5.00 -1.38
CA GLN A 126 8.85 4.09 -1.63
C GLN A 126 9.39 3.44 -0.35
N ILE A 127 9.65 4.25 0.69
CA ILE A 127 10.12 3.74 1.98
C ILE A 127 9.08 2.79 2.58
N SER A 128 7.80 3.17 2.59
CA SER A 128 6.74 2.32 3.11
C SER A 128 6.67 0.97 2.38
N GLN A 129 6.71 0.98 1.05
CA GLN A 129 6.72 -0.23 0.23
C GLN A 129 7.92 -1.13 0.58
N GLN A 130 9.13 -0.57 0.65
CA GLN A 130 10.36 -1.32 0.91
C GLN A 130 10.39 -1.89 2.33
N ASN A 131 10.06 -1.07 3.34
CA ASN A 131 10.02 -1.50 4.73
C ASN A 131 8.98 -2.58 4.97
N THR A 132 7.79 -2.44 4.37
CA THR A 132 6.72 -3.43 4.47
C THR A 132 7.12 -4.74 3.78
N ALA A 133 7.69 -4.67 2.58
CA ALA A 133 8.19 -5.85 1.87
C ALA A 133 9.30 -6.57 2.68
N ARG A 134 10.22 -5.83 3.30
CA ARG A 134 11.25 -6.39 4.18
C ARG A 134 10.64 -7.09 5.39
N LYS A 135 9.70 -6.45 6.09
CA LYS A 135 9.03 -7.05 7.27
C LYS A 135 8.28 -8.33 6.89
N LEU A 136 7.53 -8.30 5.80
CA LEU A 136 6.88 -9.49 5.26
C LEU A 136 7.91 -10.58 4.88
N GLY A 137 9.07 -10.19 4.35
CA GLY A 137 10.14 -11.12 3.98
C GLY A 137 10.76 -11.83 5.19
N LEU A 138 10.90 -11.11 6.31
CA LEU A 138 11.31 -11.71 7.58
C LEU A 138 10.25 -12.71 8.08
N LEU A 139 8.96 -12.35 8.04
CA LEU A 139 7.88 -13.27 8.39
C LEU A 139 7.85 -14.51 7.49
N THR A 140 8.23 -14.36 6.23
CA THR A 140 8.36 -15.47 5.28
C THR A 140 9.48 -16.43 5.68
N ALA A 141 10.64 -15.90 6.09
CA ALA A 141 11.75 -16.70 6.59
C ALA A 141 11.38 -17.46 7.87
N ASP A 142 10.67 -16.80 8.79
CA ASP A 142 10.18 -17.42 10.03
C ASP A 142 9.25 -18.60 9.77
N ILE A 143 8.34 -18.46 8.79
CA ILE A 143 7.42 -19.54 8.39
C ILE A 143 8.18 -20.70 7.76
N ASN A 144 9.13 -20.43 6.87
CA ASN A 144 9.89 -21.47 6.18
C ASN A 144 10.73 -22.29 7.17
N GLY A 145 11.11 -21.72 8.32
CA GLY A 145 11.79 -22.42 9.41
C GLY A 145 10.86 -23.18 10.38
N TYR A 146 9.54 -23.02 10.26
CA TYR A 146 8.59 -23.63 11.18
C TYR A 146 8.42 -25.13 10.90
N LYS A 147 8.75 -25.96 11.89
CA LYS A 147 8.58 -27.42 11.80
C LYS A 147 7.14 -27.80 12.19
N SER A 148 6.36 -28.24 11.21
CA SER A 148 4.99 -28.75 11.40
C SER A 148 4.77 -30.03 10.61
N LEU A 149 3.57 -30.62 10.68
CA LEU A 149 3.16 -31.73 9.80
C LEU A 149 3.25 -31.38 8.30
N PHE A 150 3.24 -30.09 7.98
CA PHE A 150 3.41 -29.56 6.63
C PHE A 150 4.76 -28.82 6.51
N GLU A 151 5.47 -29.09 5.42
CA GLU A 151 6.46 -28.18 4.88
C GLU A 151 5.73 -26.94 4.38
N THR A 152 5.97 -25.82 5.04
CA THR A 152 5.38 -24.53 4.64
C THR A 152 6.44 -23.72 3.94
N SER A 153 6.13 -23.26 2.73
CA SER A 153 6.92 -22.21 2.09
C SER A 153 6.05 -20.99 1.83
N ALA A 154 6.62 -19.81 2.03
CA ALA A 154 6.04 -18.54 1.64
C ALA A 154 6.99 -17.80 0.70
N ARG A 155 6.43 -17.01 -0.20
CA ARG A 155 7.17 -16.09 -1.07
C ARG A 155 6.41 -14.80 -1.27
N ILE A 156 7.13 -13.69 -1.35
CA ILE A 156 6.56 -12.37 -1.66
C ILE A 156 6.85 -12.07 -3.12
N GLU A 157 5.83 -11.57 -3.82
CA GLU A 157 6.02 -11.08 -5.17
C GLU A 157 6.52 -9.63 -5.11
N PRO A 158 7.65 -9.33 -5.79
CA PRO A 158 8.15 -7.97 -5.83
C PRO A 158 7.15 -7.08 -6.59
N LYS A 159 6.83 -5.92 -6.00
CA LYS A 159 6.04 -4.89 -6.67
C LYS A 159 6.70 -3.54 -6.48
N ALA A 160 6.80 -2.79 -7.58
CA ALA A 160 7.31 -1.43 -7.56
C ALA A 160 6.43 -0.53 -6.68
N ALA A 161 7.06 0.41 -5.99
CA ALA A 161 6.36 1.42 -5.23
C ALA A 161 5.57 2.34 -6.19
N PRO A 162 4.32 2.70 -5.85
CA PRO A 162 3.58 3.69 -6.61
C PRO A 162 4.20 5.09 -6.44
N LYS A 163 3.85 5.98 -7.36
CA LYS A 163 4.11 7.41 -7.25
C LYS A 163 2.86 8.13 -6.75
N LEU A 164 3.05 9.35 -6.26
CA LEU A 164 1.97 10.26 -5.92
C LEU A 164 1.09 10.48 -7.16
N ALA A 165 -0.20 10.17 -7.05
CA ALA A 165 -1.14 10.21 -8.17
C ALA A 165 -1.74 11.61 -8.32
N VAL A 166 -0.88 12.55 -8.71
CA VAL A 166 -1.22 13.95 -8.96
C VAL A 166 -0.69 14.37 -10.33
N SER A 167 -1.44 15.22 -11.01
CA SER A 167 -1.12 15.70 -12.36
C SER A 167 -1.26 17.22 -12.44
N PRO A 168 -0.37 17.91 -13.18
CA PRO A 168 -0.49 19.34 -13.41
C PRO A 168 -1.66 19.66 -14.35
N GLU A 169 -2.37 20.75 -14.09
CA GLU A 169 -3.40 21.31 -14.95
C GLU A 169 -2.79 22.45 -15.78
N GLY A 170 -2.10 22.10 -16.86
CA GLY A 170 -1.50 23.05 -17.81
C GLY A 170 0.02 22.95 -17.94
N ALA A 171 0.56 23.80 -18.80
CA ALA A 171 1.98 23.86 -19.13
C ALA A 171 2.71 25.04 -18.46
N ASP A 172 2.06 25.74 -17.52
CA ASP A 172 2.64 26.86 -16.80
C ASP A 172 3.87 26.44 -15.98
N ILE A 173 4.75 27.39 -15.66
CA ILE A 173 5.97 27.12 -14.88
C ILE A 173 5.63 26.51 -13.52
N ALA A 174 4.60 27.05 -12.85
CA ALA A 174 4.06 26.55 -11.59
C ALA A 174 2.56 26.27 -11.77
N PRO A 175 2.21 25.11 -12.36
CA PRO A 175 0.83 24.79 -12.67
C PRO A 175 0.04 24.56 -11.39
N THR A 176 -1.28 24.62 -11.49
CA THR A 176 -2.14 24.03 -10.47
C THR A 176 -2.09 22.51 -10.60
N TYR A 177 -2.28 21.78 -9.51
CA TYR A 177 -2.29 20.32 -9.50
C TYR A 177 -3.68 19.80 -9.16
N ARG A 178 -4.05 18.69 -9.78
CA ARG A 178 -5.20 17.88 -9.38
C ARG A 178 -4.78 16.47 -9.02
N THR A 179 -5.63 15.78 -8.28
CA THR A 179 -5.49 14.33 -8.11
C THR A 179 -5.95 13.61 -9.37
N ASP A 180 -5.35 12.45 -9.62
CA ASP A 180 -5.77 11.60 -10.73
C ASP A 180 -7.14 10.97 -10.42
N SER A 181 -7.98 10.82 -11.44
CA SER A 181 -9.34 10.25 -11.32
C SER A 181 -9.36 8.83 -10.74
N ASP A 182 -8.27 8.09 -10.89
CA ASP A 182 -8.07 6.73 -10.41
C ASP A 182 -6.96 6.63 -9.33
N ILE A 183 -6.82 7.68 -8.51
CA ILE A 183 -5.87 7.74 -7.38
C ILE A 183 -5.89 6.48 -6.53
N GLU A 184 -7.09 5.92 -6.26
CA GLU A 184 -7.24 4.71 -5.47
C GLU A 184 -6.46 3.52 -6.06
N ARG A 185 -6.32 3.46 -7.39
CA ARG A 185 -5.59 2.40 -8.10
C ARG A 185 -4.13 2.78 -8.35
N ARG A 186 -3.85 4.00 -8.82
CA ARG A 186 -2.49 4.44 -9.20
C ARG A 186 -1.56 4.58 -8.00
N GLN A 187 -2.10 4.98 -6.85
CA GLN A 187 -1.33 5.17 -5.63
C GLN A 187 -1.41 3.97 -4.67
N ALA A 188 -2.10 2.88 -5.02
CA ALA A 188 -2.22 1.74 -4.10
C ALA A 188 -0.86 1.11 -3.77
N LEU A 189 -0.53 1.05 -2.48
CA LEU A 189 0.55 0.21 -1.95
C LEU A 189 0.02 -1.22 -1.91
N VAL A 190 0.56 -2.08 -2.76
CA VAL A 190 0.09 -3.46 -2.89
C VAL A 190 1.23 -4.42 -2.62
N HIS A 191 0.95 -5.40 -1.78
CA HIS A 191 1.80 -6.54 -1.52
C HIS A 191 1.05 -7.82 -1.87
N LYS A 192 1.74 -8.73 -2.57
CA LYS A 192 1.25 -10.05 -2.91
C LYS A 192 2.20 -11.09 -2.36
N TRP A 193 1.63 -12.19 -1.89
CA TRP A 193 2.41 -13.31 -1.41
C TRP A 193 1.68 -14.61 -1.68
N GLN A 194 2.47 -15.67 -1.76
CA GLN A 194 1.98 -17.02 -1.96
C GLN A 194 2.46 -17.90 -0.83
N TYR A 195 1.54 -18.70 -0.29
CA TYR A 195 1.83 -19.82 0.60
C TYR A 195 1.75 -21.13 -0.17
N GLN A 196 2.61 -22.08 0.18
CA GLN A 196 2.52 -23.46 -0.23
C GLN A 196 2.66 -24.36 1.01
N LEU A 197 1.67 -25.21 1.22
CA LEU A 197 1.65 -26.23 2.27
C LEU A 197 1.79 -27.59 1.62
N ARG A 198 2.89 -28.29 1.88
CA ARG A 198 3.14 -29.65 1.40
C ARG A 198 3.25 -30.60 2.57
N VAL A 199 2.61 -31.75 2.52
CA VAL A 199 2.79 -32.77 3.58
C VAL A 199 4.26 -33.19 3.62
N GLN A 200 4.86 -33.25 4.82
CA GLN A 200 6.25 -33.69 4.99
C GLN A 200 6.48 -35.07 4.38
N GLN A 201 7.66 -35.26 3.77
CA GLN A 201 7.96 -36.47 3.00
C GLN A 201 7.70 -37.79 3.75
N HIS A 202 7.99 -37.85 5.06
CA HIS A 202 7.76 -39.05 5.87
C HIS A 202 6.28 -39.33 6.20
N LEU A 203 5.39 -38.36 6.00
CA LEU A 203 3.95 -38.49 6.20
C LEU A 203 3.18 -38.67 4.87
N GLN A 204 3.84 -38.48 3.72
CA GLN A 204 3.20 -38.56 2.40
C GLN A 204 2.60 -39.93 2.08
N SER A 205 3.10 -41.01 2.70
CA SER A 205 2.53 -42.36 2.57
C SER A 205 1.15 -42.51 3.24
N PHE A 206 0.83 -41.66 4.21
CA PHE A 206 -0.42 -41.70 4.96
C PHE A 206 -1.38 -40.59 4.52
N ILE A 207 -0.85 -39.42 4.20
CA ILE A 207 -1.62 -38.22 3.86
C ILE A 207 -0.93 -37.52 2.69
N SER A 208 -1.64 -37.32 1.58
CA SER A 208 -1.14 -36.55 0.44
C SER A 208 -1.76 -35.15 0.42
N GLY A 209 -0.99 -34.16 -0.04
CA GLY A 209 -1.47 -32.79 -0.16
C GLY A 209 -0.38 -31.79 -0.53
N ASP A 210 -0.66 -30.98 -1.55
CA ASP A 210 0.09 -29.78 -1.92
C ASP A 210 -0.93 -28.65 -2.17
N TYR A 211 -0.96 -27.69 -1.26
CA TYR A 211 -1.95 -26.62 -1.26
C TYR A 211 -1.26 -25.28 -1.47
N LYS A 212 -1.71 -24.52 -2.48
CA LYS A 212 -1.16 -23.21 -2.81
C LYS A 212 -2.22 -22.13 -2.59
N PHE A 213 -1.84 -21.08 -1.89
CA PHE A 213 -2.72 -19.96 -1.58
C PHE A 213 -2.06 -18.66 -2.03
N ASN A 214 -2.74 -17.93 -2.92
CA ASN A 214 -2.33 -16.60 -3.32
C ASN A 214 -3.12 -15.58 -2.51
N LYS A 215 -2.42 -14.63 -1.92
CA LYS A 215 -3.01 -13.59 -1.08
C LYS A 215 -2.43 -12.25 -1.47
N SER A 216 -3.24 -11.22 -1.33
CA SER A 216 -2.83 -9.85 -1.56
C SER A 216 -3.44 -8.92 -0.53
N CYS A 217 -2.78 -7.79 -0.33
CA CYS A 217 -3.31 -6.69 0.44
C CYS A 217 -2.92 -5.39 -0.26
N ALA A 218 -3.87 -4.46 -0.26
CA ALA A 218 -3.73 -3.17 -0.90
C ALA A 218 -4.26 -2.07 0.02
N VAL A 219 -3.48 -1.01 0.18
CA VAL A 219 -3.89 0.19 0.90
C VAL A 219 -3.68 1.39 -0.01
N THR A 220 -4.68 2.24 -0.09
CA THR A 220 -4.66 3.45 -0.90
C THR A 220 -5.10 4.65 -0.08
N VAL A 221 -5.13 5.82 -0.70
CA VAL A 221 -5.67 7.05 -0.10
C VAL A 221 -7.02 7.38 -0.75
N THR A 222 -7.96 7.89 0.05
CA THR A 222 -9.25 8.38 -0.41
C THR A 222 -9.54 9.73 0.24
N GLU A 223 -10.23 10.59 -0.49
CA GLU A 223 -10.65 11.89 0.03
C GLU A 223 -11.89 11.70 0.91
N LYS A 224 -11.86 12.22 2.13
CA LYS A 224 -12.98 12.20 3.07
C LYS A 224 -13.23 13.61 3.59
N GLY A 225 -14.15 14.32 2.94
CA GLY A 225 -14.37 15.74 3.21
C GLY A 225 -13.18 16.55 2.68
N SER A 226 -12.48 17.27 3.56
CA SER A 226 -11.30 18.08 3.21
C SER A 226 -9.97 17.43 3.58
N SER A 227 -9.95 16.13 3.88
CA SER A 227 -8.73 15.42 4.30
C SER A 227 -8.55 14.10 3.58
N TRP A 228 -7.29 13.69 3.46
CA TRP A 228 -6.88 12.44 2.83
C TRP A 228 -6.74 11.36 3.90
N THR A 229 -7.48 10.27 3.73
CA THR A 229 -7.50 9.16 4.70
C THR A 229 -7.09 7.85 4.03
N PRO A 230 -6.28 7.02 4.71
CA PRO A 230 -5.97 5.69 4.21
C PRO A 230 -7.22 4.81 4.12
N LYS A 231 -7.33 4.05 3.04
CA LYS A 231 -8.42 3.10 2.78
C LYS A 231 -7.82 1.75 2.41
N ILE A 232 -8.22 0.71 3.13
CA ILE A 232 -7.87 -0.67 2.79
C ILE A 232 -8.77 -1.12 1.65
N LEU A 233 -8.17 -1.55 0.54
CA LEU A 233 -8.89 -2.11 -0.59
C LEU A 233 -9.08 -3.62 -0.37
N ARG A 234 -10.34 -4.02 -0.19
CA ARG A 234 -10.74 -5.43 -0.19
C ARG A 234 -10.97 -5.83 -1.65
N ASP A 235 -10.32 -6.91 -2.10
CA ASP A 235 -10.63 -7.65 -3.32
C ASP A 235 -10.41 -6.98 -4.69
N LYS A 236 -9.23 -6.39 -4.97
CA LYS A 236 -8.97 -5.78 -6.29
C LYS A 236 -7.57 -5.96 -6.93
N PHE A 237 -6.68 -6.83 -6.43
CA PHE A 237 -5.34 -6.97 -7.01
C PHE A 237 -4.75 -8.37 -6.98
#